data_AF-A0A517Y819-F1
#
_entry.id   AF-A0A517Y819-F1
#
_cell.length_a   1.000
_cell.length_b   1.000
_cell.length_c   1.000
_cell.angle_alpha   90.00
_cell.angle_beta   90.00
_cell.angle_gamma   90.00
#
_symmetry.space_group_name_H-M   'P 1'
#
loop_
_entity.id
_entity.type
_entity.pdbx_description
1 polymer ?
#
loop_
_entity_poly.entity_id
_entity_poly.type
_entity_poly.pdbx_seq_one_letter_code
_entity_poly.pdbx_strand_id
1 'polypeptide(L)'
;MTQDIDVVVDPRQLFTHLDRVLAELKLRSFLFEPSVVQQAIRDGGMFQLLDTAEALKLDIYTRELIPGELDRSEVIEVFIGVKLPIVSRADAAASKLVWISKGSHKSRRDLRQRWQ
;
A
#
# COMPACT_ATOMS: atom_id res chain seq x y z
N MET A 1 -10.64 12.42 10.87
CA MET A 1 -10.06 11.06 10.94
C MET A 1 -9.69 10.69 9.51
N THR A 2 -8.40 10.56 9.18
CA THR A 2 -7.97 10.14 7.83
C THR A 2 -8.09 8.63 7.72
N GLN A 3 -8.61 8.14 6.59
CA GLN A 3 -8.61 6.71 6.29
C GLN A 3 -7.26 6.36 5.66
N ASP A 4 -6.68 5.22 6.06
CA ASP A 4 -5.41 4.72 5.54
C ASP A 4 -5.70 3.53 4.60
N ILE A 5 -5.15 3.53 3.39
CA ILE A 5 -5.12 2.37 2.49
C ILE A 5 -3.68 1.96 2.24
N ASP A 6 -3.33 0.72 2.57
CA ASP A 6 -2.04 0.13 2.23
C ASP A 6 -2.12 -0.54 0.85
N VAL A 7 -1.21 -0.21 -0.08
CA VAL A 7 -1.14 -0.80 -1.42
C VAL A 7 0.24 -1.36 -1.67
N VAL A 8 0.32 -2.65 -2.00
CA VAL A 8 1.55 -3.30 -2.46
C VAL A 8 1.54 -3.31 -3.98
N VAL A 9 2.65 -2.89 -4.60
CA VAL A 9 2.79 -2.82 -6.06
C VAL A 9 4.02 -3.59 -6.52
N ASP A 10 3.93 -4.21 -7.70
CA ASP A 10 5.09 -4.81 -8.34
C ASP A 10 6.09 -3.69 -8.72
N PRO A 11 7.32 -3.69 -8.15
CA PRO A 11 8.32 -2.66 -8.45
C PRO A 11 8.70 -2.61 -9.94
N ARG A 12 8.70 -3.74 -10.65
CA ARG A 12 9.09 -3.79 -12.06
C ARG A 12 8.04 -3.11 -12.93
N GLN A 13 6.77 -3.38 -12.65
CA GLN A 13 5.65 -2.73 -13.34
C GLN A 13 5.59 -1.24 -13.02
N LEU A 14 5.73 -0.87 -11.74
CA LEU A 14 5.72 0.53 -11.32
C LEU A 14 6.87 1.31 -11.96
N PHE A 15 8.07 0.74 -12.01
CA PHE A 15 9.22 1.37 -12.66
C PHE A 15 8.98 1.57 -14.16
N THR A 16 8.42 0.57 -14.84
CA THR A 16 8.12 0.62 -16.28
C THR A 16 7.10 1.71 -16.63
N HIS A 17 6.20 2.03 -15.70
CA HIS A 17 5.11 2.98 -15.91
C HIS A 17 5.23 4.27 -15.08
N LEU A 18 6.40 4.55 -14.53
CA LEU A 18 6.59 5.59 -13.52
C LEU A 18 6.10 6.97 -13.98
N ASP A 19 6.55 7.43 -15.15
CA ASP A 19 6.19 8.76 -15.65
C ASP A 19 4.68 8.91 -15.84
N ARG A 20 4.02 7.85 -16.33
CA ARG A 20 2.56 7.82 -16.47
C ARG A 20 1.88 7.87 -15.11
N VAL A 21 2.35 7.10 -14.13
CA VAL A 21 1.79 7.11 -12.77
C VAL A 21 1.92 8.50 -12.14
N LEU A 22 3.09 9.13 -12.22
CA LEU A 22 3.30 10.48 -11.66
C LEU A 22 2.39 11.52 -12.34
N ALA A 23 2.21 11.43 -13.66
CA ALA A 23 1.30 12.30 -14.39
C ALA A 23 -0.16 12.13 -13.93
N GLU A 24 -0.63 10.89 -13.78
CA GLU A 24 -1.99 10.60 -13.30
C GLU A 24 -2.20 11.05 -11.86
N LEU A 25 -1.25 10.80 -10.96
CA LEU A 25 -1.34 11.25 -9.57
C LEU A 25 -1.46 12.77 -9.47
N LYS A 26 -0.68 13.50 -10.29
CA LYS A 26 -0.76 14.96 -10.38
C LYS A 26 -2.10 15.43 -10.94
N LEU A 27 -2.60 14.77 -11.98
CA LEU A 27 -3.90 15.08 -12.60
C LEU A 27 -5.06 14.88 -11.62
N ARG A 28 -4.95 13.90 -10.73
CA ARG A 28 -5.95 13.55 -9.70
C ARG A 28 -5.78 14.31 -8.39
N SER A 29 -4.90 15.33 -8.34
CA SER A 29 -4.70 16.20 -7.17
C SER A 29 -4.21 15.49 -5.91
N PHE A 30 -3.48 14.38 -6.05
CA PHE A 30 -2.73 13.82 -4.92
C PHE A 30 -1.57 14.73 -4.54
N LEU A 31 -1.36 14.91 -3.24
CA LEU A 31 -0.13 15.50 -2.71
C LEU A 31 0.92 14.40 -2.54
N PHE A 32 2.06 14.61 -3.19
CA PHE A 32 3.24 13.76 -3.10
C PHE A 32 4.46 14.55 -3.58
N GLU A 33 5.65 14.10 -3.20
CA GLU A 33 6.92 14.66 -3.67
C GLU A 33 7.52 13.70 -4.73
N PRO A 34 7.63 14.09 -6.01
CA PRO A 34 8.10 13.21 -7.08
C PRO A 34 9.48 12.60 -6.79
N SER A 35 10.39 13.36 -6.19
CA SER A 35 11.73 12.88 -5.85
C SER A 35 11.70 11.76 -4.80
N VAL A 36 10.78 11.83 -3.83
CA VAL A 36 10.56 10.80 -2.81
C VAL A 36 9.99 9.53 -3.43
N VAL A 37 9.02 9.65 -4.35
CA VAL A 37 8.45 8.49 -5.06
C VAL A 37 9.52 7.76 -5.86
N GLN A 38 10.30 8.50 -6.64
CA GLN A 38 11.39 7.94 -7.44
C GLN A 38 12.43 7.24 -6.56
N GLN A 39 12.82 7.84 -5.43
CA GLN A 39 13.77 7.24 -4.51
C GLN A 39 13.22 5.96 -3.87
N ALA A 40 11.96 5.98 -3.42
CA ALA A 40 11.32 4.80 -2.84
C ALA A 40 11.30 3.64 -3.83
N ILE A 41 10.96 3.87 -5.09
CA ILE A 41 10.96 2.82 -6.12
C ILE A 41 12.36 2.24 -6.34
N ARG A 42 13.39 3.10 -6.43
CA ARG A 42 14.78 2.66 -6.61
C ARG A 42 15.27 1.78 -5.45
N ASP A 43 14.91 2.14 -4.22
CA ASP A 43 15.44 1.48 -3.02
C ASP A 43 14.53 0.36 -2.48
N GLY A 44 13.37 0.11 -3.10
CA GLY A 44 12.37 -0.79 -2.54
C GLY A 44 11.76 -0.27 -1.22
N GLY A 45 11.64 1.05 -1.11
CA GLY A 45 11.06 1.75 0.03
C GLY A 45 9.54 1.78 0.03
N MET A 46 8.99 2.74 0.77
CA MET A 46 7.58 3.10 0.70
C MET A 46 7.46 4.61 0.46
N PHE A 47 6.36 5.03 -0.13
CA PHE A 47 5.99 6.44 -0.21
C PHE A 47 4.50 6.61 0.08
N GLN A 48 4.11 7.84 0.38
CA GLN A 48 2.75 8.17 0.77
C GLN A 48 2.12 9.10 -0.24
N LEU A 49 0.84 8.92 -0.49
CA LEU A 49 0.01 9.81 -1.29
C LEU A 49 -1.11 10.34 -0.39
N LEU A 50 -1.39 11.64 -0.46
CA LEU A 50 -2.51 12.24 0.24
C LEU A 50 -3.52 12.78 -0.77
N ASP A 51 -4.71 12.20 -0.78
CA ASP A 51 -5.85 12.77 -1.47
C ASP A 51 -6.41 13.93 -0.66
N THR A 52 -6.44 15.12 -1.25
CA THR A 52 -6.91 16.34 -0.59
C THR A 52 -8.42 16.52 -0.67
N ALA A 53 -9.10 15.82 -1.60
CA ALA A 53 -10.55 15.88 -1.73
C ALA A 53 -11.22 15.01 -0.66
N GLU A 54 -10.79 13.75 -0.56
CA GLU A 54 -11.42 12.75 0.33
C GLU A 54 -10.70 12.62 1.69
N ALA A 55 -9.62 13.37 1.91
CA ALA A 55 -8.75 13.25 3.09
C ALA A 55 -8.28 11.79 3.32
N LEU A 56 -7.94 11.11 2.23
CA LEU A 56 -7.49 9.71 2.19
C LEU A 56 -5.97 9.66 2.09
N LYS A 57 -5.34 8.83 2.92
CA LYS A 57 -3.89 8.60 2.88
C LYS A 57 -3.61 7.20 2.32
N LEU A 58 -2.78 7.12 1.29
CA LEU A 58 -2.35 5.86 0.71
C LEU A 58 -0.89 5.60 1.07
N ASP A 59 -0.61 4.44 1.68
CA ASP A 59 0.73 3.95 1.95
C ASP A 59 1.11 2.97 0.83
N ILE A 60 2.02 3.37 -0.07
CA ILE A 60 2.44 2.57 -1.23
C ILE A 60 3.76 1.86 -0.93
N TYR A 61 3.74 0.53 -1.01
CA TYR A 61 4.90 -0.33 -0.81
C TYR A 61 5.44 -0.77 -2.17
N THR A 62 6.65 -0.32 -2.53
CA THR A 62 7.27 -0.66 -3.82
C THR A 62 7.99 -2.01 -3.78
N ARG A 63 7.58 -2.90 -2.88
CA ARG A 63 8.06 -4.26 -2.74
C ARG A 63 7.10 -5.05 -1.87
N GLU A 64 7.19 -6.35 -1.98
CA GLU A 64 6.53 -7.25 -1.06
C GLU A 64 7.19 -7.17 0.33
N LEU A 65 6.38 -6.96 1.37
CA LEU A 65 6.84 -7.11 2.74
C LEU A 65 6.91 -8.58 3.13
N ILE A 66 5.97 -9.38 2.61
CA ILE A 66 5.92 -10.83 2.73
C ILE A 66 6.16 -11.44 1.34
N PRO A 67 7.25 -12.19 1.10
CA PRO A 67 7.57 -12.72 -0.22
C PRO A 67 6.40 -13.51 -0.86
N GLY A 68 6.07 -13.19 -2.10
CA GLY A 68 4.97 -13.79 -2.87
C GLY A 68 3.57 -13.39 -2.43
N GLU A 69 3.39 -12.32 -1.63
CA GLU A 69 2.06 -11.83 -1.23
C GLU A 69 1.21 -11.33 -2.40
N LEU A 70 1.84 -10.82 -3.48
CA LEU A 70 1.15 -10.43 -4.70
C LEU A 70 0.59 -11.66 -5.41
N ASP A 71 1.37 -12.74 -5.50
CA ASP A 71 0.95 -14.00 -6.14
C ASP A 71 -0.19 -14.70 -5.37
N ARG A 72 -0.23 -14.50 -4.06
CA ARG A 72 -1.28 -15.03 -3.17
C ARG A 72 -2.48 -14.09 -3.00
N SER A 73 -2.52 -12.97 -3.72
CA SER A 73 -3.67 -12.07 -3.67
C SER A 73 -4.90 -12.70 -4.31
N GLU A 74 -6.08 -12.41 -3.75
CA GLU A 74 -7.36 -12.90 -4.26
C GLU A 74 -8.17 -11.75 -4.81
N VAL A 75 -8.74 -11.91 -6.00
CA VAL A 75 -9.65 -10.92 -6.59
C VAL A 75 -11.01 -11.03 -5.91
N ILE A 76 -11.35 -10.04 -5.08
CA ILE A 76 -12.61 -9.98 -4.36
C ILE A 76 -13.43 -8.75 -4.75
N GLU A 77 -14.76 -8.86 -4.66
CA GLU A 77 -15.66 -7.73 -4.86
C GLU A 77 -15.72 -6.88 -3.59
N VAL A 78 -15.19 -5.65 -3.66
CA VAL A 78 -15.11 -4.72 -2.54
C VAL A 78 -16.29 -3.73 -2.51
N PHE A 79 -16.84 -3.44 -3.68
CA PHE A 79 -18.09 -2.70 -3.88
C PHE A 79 -18.84 -3.36 -5.04
N ILE A 80 -20.14 -3.07 -5.17
CA ILE A 80 -20.97 -3.60 -6.28
C ILE A 80 -20.29 -3.28 -7.62
N GLY A 81 -19.89 -4.32 -8.34
CA GLY A 81 -19.23 -4.23 -9.65
C GLY A 81 -17.73 -3.87 -9.60
N VAL A 82 -17.14 -3.69 -8.42
CA VAL A 82 -15.72 -3.33 -8.25
C VAL A 82 -14.96 -4.49 -7.65
N LYS A 83 -14.11 -5.13 -8.46
CA LYS A 83 -13.25 -6.23 -8.07
C LYS A 83 -11.79 -5.78 -7.99
N LEU A 84 -11.14 -6.06 -6.87
CA LEU A 84 -9.73 -5.71 -6.64
C LEU A 84 -8.95 -6.92 -6.12
N PRO A 85 -7.66 -7.05 -6.45
CA PRO A 85 -6.78 -7.98 -5.79
C PRO A 85 -6.55 -7.53 -4.34
N ILE A 86 -6.85 -8.39 -3.38
CA ILE A 86 -6.66 -8.14 -1.96
C ILE A 86 -5.71 -9.19 -1.40
N VAL A 87 -4.74 -8.74 -0.62
CA VAL A 87 -3.77 -9.63 0.04
C VAL A 87 -4.48 -10.64 0.94
N SER A 88 -3.93 -11.86 1.02
CA SER A 88 -4.49 -12.90 1.87
C SER A 88 -4.56 -12.46 3.33
N ARG A 89 -5.51 -12.99 4.10
CA ARG A 89 -5.61 -12.70 5.55
C ARG A 89 -4.32 -13.09 6.30
N ALA A 90 -3.64 -14.15 5.86
CA ALA A 90 -2.39 -14.61 6.45
C ALA A 90 -1.25 -13.61 6.20
N ASP A 91 -1.11 -13.13 4.96
CA ASP A 91 -0.09 -12.14 4.59
C ASP A 91 -0.35 -10.80 5.28
N ALA A 92 -1.62 -10.38 5.38
CA ALA A 92 -2.01 -9.20 6.14
C ALA A 92 -1.71 -9.31 7.64
N ALA A 93 -1.80 -10.50 8.24
CA ALA A 93 -1.40 -10.72 9.62
C ALA A 93 0.13 -10.75 9.79
N ALA A 94 0.83 -11.40 8.86
CA ALA A 94 2.28 -11.47 8.84
C ALA A 94 2.92 -10.08 8.67
N SER A 95 2.38 -9.23 7.80
CA SER A 95 2.85 -7.84 7.63
C SER A 95 2.72 -7.04 8.93
N LYS A 96 1.65 -7.24 9.71
CA LYS A 96 1.50 -6.63 11.05
C LYS A 96 2.56 -7.13 12.02
N LEU A 97 2.94 -8.42 11.99
CA LEU A 97 4.03 -8.95 12.80
C LEU A 97 5.39 -8.31 12.45
N VAL A 98 5.67 -8.11 11.15
CA VAL A 98 6.85 -7.37 10.70
C VAL A 98 6.84 -5.93 11.24
N TRP A 99 5.69 -5.29 11.26
CA TRP A 99 5.59 -3.95 11.84
C TRP A 99 5.75 -3.92 13.37
N ILE A 100 5.26 -4.95 14.07
CA ILE A 100 5.46 -5.10 15.51
C ILE A 100 6.94 -5.26 15.85
N SER A 101 7.71 -6.03 15.07
CA SER A 101 9.15 -6.18 15.29
C SER A 101 9.91 -4.88 15.06
N LYS A 102 9.36 -3.97 14.23
CA LYS A 102 9.84 -2.59 14.04
C LYS A 102 9.31 -1.58 15.08
N GLY A 103 8.62 -2.05 16.12
CA GLY A 103 8.12 -1.20 17.21
C GLY A 103 6.71 -0.62 17.03
N SER A 104 5.95 -1.05 16.03
CA SER A 104 4.60 -0.51 15.77
C SER A 104 3.59 -0.91 16.86
N HIS A 105 3.20 0.06 17.70
CA HIS A 105 2.13 -0.12 18.69
C HIS A 105 0.74 -0.22 18.05
N LYS A 106 0.50 0.45 16.91
CA LYS A 106 -0.76 0.35 16.15
C LYS A 106 -0.97 -1.09 15.66
N SER A 107 0.03 -1.68 15.00
CA SER A 107 -0.04 -3.05 14.50
C SER A 107 -0.24 -4.08 15.61
N ARG A 108 0.34 -3.86 16.80
CA ARG A 108 0.11 -4.72 17.98
C ARG A 108 -1.36 -4.71 18.43
N ARG A 109 -2.05 -3.57 18.37
CA ARG A 109 -3.48 -3.48 18.70
C ARG A 109 -4.34 -4.11 17.61
N ASP A 110 -4.06 -3.81 16.35
CA ASP A 110 -4.82 -4.33 15.20
C ASP A 110 -4.84 -5.87 15.19
N LEU A 111 -3.69 -6.50 15.46
CA LEU A 111 -3.60 -7.96 15.50
C LEU A 111 -4.41 -8.55 16.65
N ARG A 112 -4.41 -7.92 17.82
CA ARG A 112 -5.18 -8.39 18.99
C ARG A 112 -6.69 -8.36 18.75
N GLN A 113 -7.20 -7.31 18.10
CA GLN A 113 -8.63 -7.15 17.85
C GLN A 113 -9.19 -8.15 16.82
N ARG A 114 -8.34 -8.68 15.92
CA ARG A 114 -8.74 -9.62 14.86
C ARG A 114 -8.75 -11.09 15.28
N TRP A 115 -8.20 -11.41 16.45
CA TRP A 115 -7.98 -12.77 16.93
C TRP A 115 -8.50 -13.00 18.36
N GLN A 116 -9.47 -12.18 18.78
CA GLN A 116 -10.38 -12.45 19.89
C GLN A 116 -11.72 -12.89 19.29
#